data_AF-A0A3N2BAD2-F1
#
_entry.id   AF-A0A3N2BAD2-F1
#
_cell.length_a   1.000
_cell.length_b   1.000
_cell.length_c   1.000
_cell.angle_alpha   90.00
_cell.angle_beta   90.00
_cell.angle_gamma   90.00
#
_symmetry.space_group_name_H-M   'P 1'
#
loop_
_entity.id
_entity.type
_entity.pdbx_description
1 polymer ?
#
loop_
_entity_poly.entity_id
_entity_poly.type
_entity_poly.pdbx_seq_one_letter_code
_entity_poly.pdbx_strand_id
1 'polypeptide(L)'
;MRAAFSRSVAFGPSGEEPRPAVSLRALALFVVCLVAFAIIAPTLRYAVAQQEQLRAVTANVEEAEARTAELERRLELWQDPEYVQAQARDRLGYVMPGETAYVVVDPEVATGEQSAAEREAAEREAQHAAATPWYLRTWETMEIAGASATGEDDPSGLIPAEEE
;
A
#
# COMPACT_ATOMS: atom_id res chain seq x y z
N MET A 1 33.79 0.94 -99.24
CA MET A 1 33.76 -0.48 -98.81
C MET A 1 32.49 -0.71 -97.99
N ARG A 2 31.86 -1.88 -98.14
CA ARG A 2 30.44 -2.16 -97.91
C ARG A 2 30.02 -2.27 -96.43
N ALA A 3 28.82 -1.73 -96.18
CA ALA A 3 27.75 -2.08 -95.24
C ALA A 3 27.97 -3.11 -94.11
N ALA A 4 27.56 -2.66 -92.91
CA ALA A 4 26.61 -3.27 -91.97
C ALA A 4 26.70 -4.78 -91.67
N PHE A 5 26.84 -5.10 -90.39
CA PHE A 5 26.21 -6.30 -89.81
C PHE A 5 25.52 -5.92 -88.50
N SER A 6 24.21 -5.72 -88.60
CA SER A 6 23.29 -5.65 -87.48
C SER A 6 23.27 -7.00 -86.77
N ARG A 7 23.57 -7.05 -85.47
CA ARG A 7 23.22 -8.21 -84.65
C ARG A 7 21.80 -8.01 -84.14
N SER A 8 20.86 -8.69 -84.77
CA SER A 8 19.48 -8.83 -84.29
C SER A 8 19.48 -9.70 -83.02
N VAL A 9 18.91 -9.16 -81.94
CA VAL A 9 18.46 -9.96 -80.80
C VAL A 9 17.05 -10.42 -81.14
N ALA A 10 16.88 -11.71 -81.42
CA ALA A 10 15.57 -12.32 -81.57
C ALA A 10 15.05 -12.66 -80.17
N PHE A 11 14.02 -11.94 -79.72
CA PHE A 11 13.19 -12.32 -78.58
C PHE A 11 11.99 -13.10 -79.11
N GLY A 12 12.00 -14.42 -78.93
CA GLY A 12 10.83 -15.26 -79.17
C GLY A 12 9.96 -15.32 -77.90
N PRO A 13 8.65 -15.05 -77.97
CA PRO A 13 7.76 -15.20 -76.82
C PRO A 13 7.28 -16.65 -76.74
N SER A 14 8.01 -17.51 -76.04
CA SER A 14 7.45 -18.76 -75.55
C SER A 14 6.82 -18.49 -74.18
N GLY A 15 5.48 -18.37 -74.19
CA GLY A 15 4.66 -18.44 -72.99
C GLY A 15 4.79 -19.83 -72.37
N GLU A 16 5.80 -20.00 -71.52
CA GLU A 16 5.85 -21.08 -70.55
C GLU A 16 5.36 -20.50 -69.24
N GLU A 17 4.18 -20.96 -68.79
CA GLU A 17 3.69 -20.65 -67.46
C GLU A 17 4.74 -21.08 -66.44
N PRO A 18 5.24 -20.17 -65.59
CA PRO A 18 6.21 -20.51 -64.56
C PRO A 18 5.51 -21.39 -63.53
N ARG A 19 5.62 -22.72 -63.71
CA ARG A 19 5.32 -23.67 -62.64
C ARG A 19 6.32 -23.37 -61.53
N PRO A 20 5.89 -22.95 -60.33
CA PRO A 20 6.83 -22.67 -59.25
C PRO A 20 7.45 -24.00 -58.80
N ALA A 21 8.56 -24.37 -59.42
CA ALA A 21 9.41 -25.44 -58.94
C ALA A 21 10.10 -24.89 -57.69
N VAL A 22 9.50 -25.14 -56.53
CA VAL A 22 10.11 -24.82 -55.24
C VAL A 22 11.37 -25.68 -55.13
N SER A 23 12.52 -25.09 -55.49
CA SER A 23 13.80 -25.77 -55.32
C SER A 23 14.02 -25.99 -53.83
N LEU A 24 14.62 -27.13 -53.46
CA LEU A 24 14.97 -27.43 -52.05
C LEU A 24 15.77 -26.30 -51.40
N ARG A 25 16.56 -25.57 -52.20
CA ARG A 25 17.29 -24.37 -51.79
C ARG A 25 16.36 -23.20 -51.46
N ALA A 26 15.34 -22.93 -52.27
CA ALA A 26 14.35 -21.89 -52.00
C ALA A 26 13.54 -22.21 -50.72
N LEU A 27 13.18 -23.47 -50.52
CA LEU A 27 12.55 -23.92 -49.26
C LEU A 27 13.48 -23.73 -48.06
N ALA A 28 14.75 -24.12 -48.18
CA ALA A 28 15.74 -23.93 -47.13
C ALA A 28 15.95 -22.45 -46.79
N LEU A 29 16.05 -21.57 -47.80
CA LEU A 29 16.16 -20.12 -47.59
C LEU A 29 14.91 -19.55 -46.90
N PHE A 30 13.72 -20.00 -47.29
CA PHE A 30 12.47 -19.58 -46.64
C PHE A 30 12.42 -19.99 -45.17
N VAL A 31 12.82 -21.23 -44.84
CA VAL A 31 12.92 -21.71 -43.47
C VAL A 31 13.95 -20.90 -42.68
N VAL A 32 15.11 -20.59 -43.25
CA VAL A 32 16.13 -19.73 -42.61
C VAL A 32 15.59 -18.33 -42.35
N CYS A 33 14.88 -17.72 -43.30
CA CYS A 33 14.21 -16.43 -43.09
C CYS A 33 13.16 -16.49 -41.99
N LEU A 34 12.37 -17.57 -41.91
CA LEU A 34 11.41 -17.77 -40.83
C LEU A 34 12.07 -17.91 -39.47
N VAL A 35 13.17 -18.66 -39.37
CA VAL A 35 13.95 -18.81 -38.13
C VAL A 35 14.56 -17.47 -37.72
N ALA A 36 15.17 -16.73 -38.66
CA ALA A 36 15.70 -15.40 -38.40
C ALA A 36 14.60 -14.43 -37.93
N PHE A 37 13.44 -14.46 -38.56
CA PHE A 37 12.28 -13.66 -38.15
C PHE A 37 11.76 -14.07 -36.77
N ALA A 38 11.68 -15.36 -36.45
CA ALA A 38 11.26 -15.85 -35.14
C ALA A 38 12.22 -15.45 -34.01
N ILE A 39 13.49 -15.19 -34.32
CA ILE A 39 14.48 -14.67 -33.36
C ILE A 39 14.35 -13.14 -33.19
N ILE A 40 14.04 -12.39 -34.26
CA ILE A 40 13.92 -10.93 -34.24
C ILE A 40 12.54 -10.45 -33.76
N ALA A 41 11.48 -11.18 -34.05
CA ALA A 41 10.12 -10.84 -33.62
C ALA A 41 9.96 -10.66 -32.10
N PRO A 42 10.49 -11.54 -31.22
CA PRO A 42 10.39 -11.36 -29.79
C PRO A 42 11.15 -10.12 -29.28
N THR A 43 12.30 -9.76 -29.87
CA THR A 43 13.06 -8.57 -29.41
C THR A 43 12.30 -7.26 -29.64
N LEU A 44 11.55 -7.16 -30.75
CA LEU A 44 10.64 -6.03 -31.00
C LEU A 44 9.43 -6.02 -30.04
N ARG A 45 8.91 -7.19 -29.65
CA ARG A 45 7.80 -7.30 -28.70
C ARG A 45 8.21 -6.95 -27.26
N TYR A 46 9.45 -7.26 -26.88
CA TYR A 46 9.98 -6.91 -25.55
C TYR A 46 10.13 -5.39 -25.35
N ALA A 47 10.41 -4.62 -26.40
CA ALA A 47 10.58 -3.17 -26.30
C ALA A 47 9.27 -2.42 -25.95
N VAL A 48 8.11 -2.95 -26.32
CA VAL A 48 6.80 -2.33 -26.05
C VAL A 48 6.28 -2.70 -24.65
N ALA A 49 6.55 -3.93 -24.18
CA ALA A 49 6.11 -4.40 -22.86
C ALA A 49 6.91 -3.80 -21.67
N GLN A 50 8.10 -3.26 -21.91
CA GLN A 50 8.94 -2.67 -20.85
C GLN A 50 8.52 -1.26 -20.41
N GLN A 51 7.77 -0.53 -21.23
CA GLN A 51 7.41 0.86 -20.90
C GLN A 51 6.43 0.98 -19.73
N GLU A 52 5.54 -0.01 -19.56
CA GLU A 52 4.59 -0.01 -18.45
C GLU A 52 5.25 -0.35 -17.11
N GLN A 53 6.21 -1.28 -17.12
CA GLN A 53 6.96 -1.65 -15.92
C GLN A 53 7.85 -0.49 -15.45
N LEU A 54 8.45 0.26 -16.37
CA LEU A 54 9.28 1.41 -16.02
C LEU A 54 8.44 2.54 -15.40
N ARG A 55 7.25 2.82 -15.95
CA ARG A 55 6.34 3.83 -15.37
C ARG A 55 5.85 3.45 -13.98
N ALA A 56 5.49 2.19 -13.77
CA ALA A 56 5.06 1.71 -12.46
C ALA A 56 6.18 1.80 -11.41
N VAL A 57 7.40 1.42 -11.78
CA VAL A 57 8.55 1.50 -10.85
C VAL A 57 8.93 2.95 -10.54
N THR A 58 8.93 3.86 -11.52
CA THR A 58 9.21 5.28 -11.28
C THR A 58 8.15 5.94 -10.40
N ALA A 59 6.86 5.66 -10.64
CA ALA A 59 5.78 6.21 -9.80
C ALA A 59 5.90 5.77 -8.34
N ASN A 60 6.27 4.50 -8.09
CA ASN A 60 6.49 4.00 -6.73
C ASN A 60 7.69 4.66 -6.03
N VAL A 61 8.75 5.00 -6.77
CA VAL A 61 9.92 5.71 -6.22
C VAL A 61 9.54 7.14 -5.85
N GLU A 62 8.85 7.86 -6.74
CA GLU A 62 8.41 9.24 -6.47
C GLU A 62 7.45 9.30 -5.26
N GLU A 63 6.52 8.35 -5.14
CA GLU A 63 5.63 8.26 -3.98
C GLU A 63 6.39 7.98 -2.68
N ALA A 64 7.35 7.04 -2.71
CA ALA A 64 8.15 6.72 -1.53
C ALA A 64 9.04 7.89 -1.08
N GLU A 65 9.64 8.63 -2.02
CA GLU A 65 10.42 9.83 -1.74
C GLU A 65 9.54 10.94 -1.14
N ALA A 66 8.35 11.19 -1.70
CA ALA A 66 7.41 12.17 -1.16
C ALA A 66 6.96 11.84 0.27
N ARG A 67 6.70 10.56 0.56
CA ARG A 67 6.35 10.08 1.91
C ARG A 67 7.50 10.27 2.89
N THR A 68 8.73 10.03 2.47
CA THR A 68 9.93 10.21 3.30
C THR A 68 10.12 11.68 3.65
N ALA A 69 10.06 12.58 2.65
CA ALA A 69 10.16 14.02 2.88
C ALA A 69 9.06 14.56 3.80
N GLU A 70 7.83 14.05 3.68
CA GLU A 70 6.72 14.40 4.59
C GLU A 70 6.97 13.94 6.03
N LEU A 71 7.50 12.73 6.20
CA LEU A 71 7.82 12.19 7.52
C LEU A 71 8.97 12.96 8.18
N GLU A 72 10.00 13.29 7.42
CA GLU A 72 11.13 14.10 7.90
C GLU A 72 10.69 15.49 8.33
N ARG A 73 9.85 16.17 7.54
CA ARG A 73 9.30 17.48 7.91
C ARG A 73 8.47 17.40 9.18
N ARG A 74 7.63 16.37 9.33
CA ARG A 74 6.90 16.16 10.58
C ARG A 74 7.85 15.94 11.73
N LEU A 75 8.87 15.09 11.57
CA LEU A 75 9.85 14.82 12.61
C LEU A 75 10.57 16.11 13.06
N GLU A 76 10.91 16.99 12.13
CA GLU A 76 11.49 18.31 12.45
C GLU A 76 10.52 19.18 13.26
N LEU A 77 9.23 19.21 12.90
CA LEU A 77 8.20 19.90 13.67
C LEU A 77 8.05 19.32 15.09
N TRP A 78 8.07 17.99 15.25
CA TRP A 78 8.00 17.34 16.56
C TRP A 78 9.27 17.53 17.41
N GLN A 79 10.40 17.93 16.82
CA GLN A 79 11.62 18.28 17.54
C GLN A 79 11.57 19.70 18.12
N ASP A 80 10.69 20.56 17.62
CA ASP A 80 10.49 21.91 18.15
C ASP A 80 9.73 21.84 19.49
N PRO A 81 10.36 22.25 20.61
CA PRO A 81 9.72 22.24 21.92
C PRO A 81 8.50 23.18 22.02
N GLU A 82 8.41 24.24 21.22
CA GLU A 82 7.19 25.08 21.19
C GLU A 82 6.02 24.34 20.53
N TYR A 83 6.28 23.63 19.44
CA TYR A 83 5.27 22.83 18.74
C TYR A 83 4.73 21.71 19.64
N VAL A 84 5.62 21.02 20.36
CA VAL A 84 5.22 19.99 21.33
C VAL A 84 4.39 20.58 22.48
N GLN A 85 4.78 21.73 23.03
CA GLN A 85 4.02 22.40 24.09
C GLN A 85 2.64 22.85 23.62
N ALA A 86 2.53 23.43 22.42
CA ALA A 86 1.25 23.81 21.84
C ALA A 86 0.34 22.58 21.64
N GLN A 87 0.89 21.50 21.08
CA GLN A 87 0.12 20.28 20.82
C GLN A 87 -0.30 19.54 22.09
N ALA A 88 0.56 19.54 23.12
CA ALA A 88 0.28 18.99 24.44
C ALA A 88 -0.82 19.80 25.16
N ARG A 89 -0.80 21.13 25.05
CA ARG A 89 -1.85 21.98 25.61
C ARG A 89 -3.19 21.77 24.91
N ASP A 90 -3.19 21.72 23.58
CA ASP A 90 -4.40 21.57 22.76
C ASP A 90 -5.05 20.18 22.92
N ARG A 91 -4.27 19.09 22.90
CA ARG A 91 -4.82 17.72 22.98
C ARG A 91 -4.94 17.16 24.38
N LEU A 92 -4.03 17.53 25.28
CA LEU A 92 -3.91 16.89 26.59
C LEU A 92 -4.19 17.87 27.74
N GLY A 93 -4.47 19.14 27.44
CA GLY A 93 -4.75 20.16 28.46
C GLY A 93 -3.55 20.44 29.37
N TYR A 94 -2.32 20.09 28.97
CA TYR A 94 -1.14 20.31 29.80
C TYR A 94 -0.85 21.81 29.98
N VAL A 95 -0.55 22.18 31.22
CA VAL A 95 -0.13 23.53 31.62
C VAL A 95 1.33 23.53 32.06
N MET A 96 2.01 24.67 31.90
CA MET A 96 3.37 24.81 32.43
C MET A 96 3.35 24.74 33.96
N PRO A 97 4.37 24.16 34.61
CA PRO A 97 4.47 24.15 36.07
C PRO A 97 4.49 25.60 36.59
N GLY A 98 3.40 26.01 37.27
CA GLY A 98 3.18 27.38 37.75
C GLY A 98 1.97 28.10 37.14
N GLU A 99 1.37 27.57 36.06
CA GLU A 99 0.14 28.08 35.46
C GLU A 99 -1.09 27.35 36.04
N THR A 100 -2.17 28.07 36.33
CA THR A 100 -3.44 27.48 36.82
C THR A 100 -4.35 27.17 35.64
N ALA A 101 -4.64 25.89 35.39
CA ALA A 101 -5.59 25.47 34.36
C ALA A 101 -7.02 25.86 34.76
N TYR A 102 -7.68 26.72 33.98
CA TYR A 102 -9.09 27.05 34.18
C TYR A 102 -9.92 26.30 33.12
N VAL A 103 -10.67 25.29 33.56
CA VAL A 103 -11.64 24.59 32.71
C VAL A 103 -12.98 25.29 32.91
N VAL A 104 -13.53 25.87 31.84
CA VAL A 104 -14.86 26.47 31.86
C VAL A 104 -15.87 25.33 31.87
N VAL A 105 -16.46 25.07 33.03
CA VAL A 105 -17.60 24.16 33.15
C VAL A 105 -18.85 25.01 32.89
N ASP A 106 -19.50 24.78 31.75
CA ASP A 106 -20.76 25.45 31.45
C ASP A 106 -21.80 25.11 32.53
N PRO A 107 -22.59 26.10 32.99
CA PRO A 107 -23.53 25.92 34.10
C PRO A 107 -24.69 24.94 33.80
N GLU A 108 -24.91 24.54 32.54
CA GLU A 108 -25.85 23.46 32.19
C GLU A 108 -25.39 22.07 32.66
N VAL A 109 -24.09 21.89 32.97
CA VAL A 109 -23.55 20.62 33.52
C VAL A 109 -23.88 20.46 35.02
N ALA A 110 -24.14 21.56 35.74
CA ALA A 110 -24.51 21.52 37.16
C ALA A 110 -25.93 20.94 37.39
N THR A 111 -26.75 20.80 36.33
CA THR A 111 -28.08 20.19 36.38
C THR A 111 -28.10 18.66 36.25
N GLY A 112 -26.94 18.00 36.33
CA GLY A 112 -26.83 16.53 36.31
C GLY A 112 -26.82 15.92 34.91
N GLU A 113 -26.66 16.75 33.87
CA GLU A 113 -26.38 16.27 32.53
C GLU A 113 -24.87 16.03 32.37
N GLN A 114 -24.49 14.88 31.80
CA GLN A 114 -23.09 14.50 31.59
C GLN A 114 -22.35 15.61 30.83
N SER A 115 -21.20 16.00 31.37
CA SER A 115 -20.34 17.00 30.74
C SER A 115 -19.93 16.55 29.33
N ALA A 116 -19.62 17.50 28.44
CA ALA A 116 -19.13 17.15 27.10
C ALA A 116 -17.88 16.26 27.15
N ALA A 117 -17.01 16.46 28.15
CA ALA A 117 -15.83 15.63 28.39
C ALA A 117 -16.17 14.20 28.84
N GLU A 118 -17.20 14.02 29.66
CA GLU A 118 -17.71 12.69 30.06
C GLU A 118 -18.34 11.95 28.88
N ARG A 119 -19.08 12.66 28.02
CA ARG A 119 -19.64 12.09 26.79
C ARG A 119 -18.55 11.63 25.83
N GLU A 120 -17.52 12.45 25.63
CA GLU A 120 -16.38 12.10 24.78
C GLU A 120 -15.53 10.96 25.37
N ALA A 121 -15.41 10.88 26.70
CA ALA A 121 -14.78 9.74 27.36
C ALA A 121 -15.58 8.44 27.18
N ALA A 122 -16.90 8.51 27.36
CA ALA A 122 -17.79 7.36 27.16
C ALA A 122 -17.82 6.88 25.70
N GLU A 123 -17.79 7.80 24.73
CA GLU A 123 -17.69 7.45 23.31
C GLU A 123 -16.36 6.75 22.98
N ARG A 124 -15.24 7.23 23.52
CA ARG A 124 -13.94 6.57 23.36
C ARG A 124 -13.93 5.18 23.98
N GLU A 125 -14.48 5.03 25.17
CA GLU A 125 -14.61 3.73 25.84
C GLU A 125 -15.49 2.76 25.03
N ALA A 126 -16.61 3.26 24.48
CA ALA A 126 -17.47 2.47 23.59
C ALA A 126 -16.75 2.04 22.31
N GLN A 127 -15.93 2.91 21.71
CA GLN A 127 -15.11 2.58 20.54
C GLN A 127 -14.04 1.54 20.86
N HIS A 128 -13.37 1.67 22.01
CA HIS A 128 -12.43 0.65 22.49
C HIS A 128 -13.13 -0.68 22.73
N ALA A 129 -14.29 -0.69 23.37
CA ALA A 129 -15.09 -1.90 23.59
C ALA A 129 -15.57 -2.54 22.28
N ALA A 130 -15.84 -1.73 21.25
CA ALA A 130 -16.20 -2.21 19.90
C ALA A 130 -15.00 -2.75 19.12
N ALA A 131 -13.81 -2.17 19.31
CA ALA A 131 -12.57 -2.64 18.70
C ALA A 131 -12.02 -3.92 19.36
N THR A 132 -12.36 -4.17 20.63
CA THR A 132 -11.94 -5.39 21.34
C THR A 132 -12.76 -6.60 20.89
N PRO A 133 -12.11 -7.67 20.37
CA PRO A 133 -12.78 -8.92 20.04
C PRO A 133 -13.58 -9.49 21.21
N TRP A 134 -14.80 -9.98 20.94
CA TRP A 134 -15.75 -10.42 21.98
C TRP A 134 -15.22 -11.57 22.86
N TYR A 135 -14.36 -12.44 22.32
CA TYR A 135 -13.79 -13.55 23.07
C TYR A 135 -12.78 -13.08 24.13
N LEU A 136 -12.04 -11.99 23.87
CA LEU A 136 -11.12 -11.41 24.85
C LEU A 136 -11.89 -10.81 26.03
N ARG A 137 -13.01 -10.12 25.77
CA ARG A 137 -13.87 -9.60 26.84
C ARG A 137 -14.45 -10.70 27.73
N THR A 138 -14.83 -11.83 27.14
CA THR A 138 -15.37 -12.97 27.88
C THR A 138 -14.29 -13.62 28.76
N TRP A 139 -13.07 -13.73 28.23
CA TRP A 139 -11.92 -14.24 28.97
C TRP A 139 -11.52 -13.32 30.14
N GLU A 140 -11.49 -12.01 29.91
CA GLU A 140 -11.21 -11.00 30.93
C GLU A 140 -12.23 -11.05 32.08
N THR A 141 -13.53 -11.22 31.80
CA THR A 141 -14.52 -11.42 32.87
C THR A 141 -14.28 -12.69 33.69
N MET A 142 -13.71 -13.74 33.10
CA MET A 142 -13.35 -14.96 33.82
C MET A 142 -12.12 -14.76 34.71
N GLU A 143 -11.12 -14.00 34.24
CA GLU A 143 -9.95 -13.61 35.02
C GLU A 143 -10.33 -12.68 36.18
N ILE A 144 -11.19 -11.69 35.94
CA ILE A 144 -11.72 -10.80 36.98
C ILE A 144 -12.50 -11.60 38.01
N ALA A 145 -13.37 -12.52 37.59
CA ALA A 145 -14.11 -13.38 38.49
C ALA A 145 -13.18 -14.29 39.30
N GLY A 146 -12.15 -14.86 38.67
CA GLY A 146 -11.13 -15.69 39.33
C GLY A 146 -10.30 -14.90 40.35
N ALA A 147 -9.94 -13.66 40.04
CA ALA A 147 -9.24 -12.77 40.96
C ALA A 147 -10.12 -12.35 42.15
N SER A 148 -11.41 -12.07 41.91
CA SER A 148 -12.37 -11.69 42.96
C SER A 148 -12.65 -12.81 43.96
N ALA A 149 -12.55 -14.08 43.55
CA ALA A 149 -12.69 -15.23 44.45
C ALA A 149 -11.47 -15.45 45.38
N THR A 150 -10.37 -14.74 45.14
CA THR A 150 -9.12 -14.85 45.94
C THR A 150 -8.78 -13.57 46.72
N GLY A 151 -9.62 -12.53 46.63
CA GLY A 151 -9.41 -11.24 47.28
C GLY A 151 -10.31 -11.00 48.49
N GLU A 152 -10.06 -9.89 49.19
CA GLU A 152 -10.77 -9.39 50.38
C GLU A 152 -12.32 -9.39 50.28
N ASP A 153 -12.86 -9.40 49.06
CA ASP A 153 -14.30 -9.39 48.73
C ASP A 153 -14.82 -10.77 48.27
N ASP A 154 -14.38 -11.87 48.89
CA ASP A 154 -14.87 -13.22 48.59
C ASP A 154 -16.38 -13.36 48.92
N PRO A 155 -17.26 -13.55 47.92
CA PRO A 155 -18.70 -13.72 48.16
C PRO A 155 -19.06 -15.09 48.77
N SER A 156 -18.10 -16.01 48.87
CA SER A 156 -18.29 -17.37 49.39
C SER A 156 -18.40 -17.41 50.92
N GLY A 157 -17.93 -16.36 51.61
CA GLY A 157 -17.89 -16.30 53.08
C GLY A 157 -16.98 -17.35 53.71
N LEU A 158 -16.04 -17.91 52.94
CA LEU A 158 -15.07 -18.88 53.45
C LEU A 158 -13.86 -18.11 53.97
N ILE A 159 -13.81 -17.94 55.29
CA ILE A 159 -12.63 -17.39 55.96
C ILE A 159 -11.42 -18.24 55.54
N PRO A 160 -10.33 -17.63 55.03
CA PRO A 160 -9.13 -18.39 54.70
C PRO A 160 -8.68 -19.12 55.96
N ALA A 161 -8.53 -20.44 55.86
CA ALA A 161 -8.08 -21.25 56.97
C ALA A 161 -6.71 -20.70 57.42
N GLU A 162 -6.65 -20.20 58.66
CA GLU A 162 -5.39 -19.84 59.29
C GLU A 162 -4.53 -21.10 59.34
N GLU A 163 -3.51 -21.17 58.48
CA GLU A 163 -2.46 -22.18 58.55
C GLU A 163 -1.47 -21.76 59.67
N GLU A 164 -1.43 -22.58 60.73
CA GLU A 164 -0.39 -22.58 61.78
C GLU A 164 0.99 -23.01 61.25
#